data_AF-A0A2T4CRS5-F1
#
_entry.id   AF-A0A2T4CRS5-F1
#
_cell.length_a   1.000
_cell.length_b   1.000
_cell.length_c   1.000
_cell.angle_alpha   90.00
_cell.angle_beta   90.00
_cell.angle_gamma   90.00
#
_symmetry.space_group_name_H-M   'P 1'
#
loop_
_entity.id
_entity.type
_entity.pdbx_description
1 polymer ?
#
loop_
_entity_poly.entity_id
_entity_poly.type
_entity_poly.pdbx_seq_one_letter_code
_entity_poly.pdbx_strand_id
1 'polypeptide(L)'
;ELGQNEMLYQAYKAIAEGAEYQKLDTAQKKVIDNAVRDFRLSGVELDQQQRDEFKKLSQQMTERTAKFEENLLDATHAWRKLITDESLLSGLPPSTIEMAEQMAKREGEEGWLFTLDFPSYMPVMSYADNRELREEMYTAFATKASDQGPNAGKWDNTEVMLDILNLRH
;
A
#
# COMPACT_ATOMS: atom_id res chain seq x y z
N GLU A 1 -2.38 22.37 6.57
CA GLU A 1 -1.62 21.73 5.48
C GLU A 1 -1.22 22.77 4.46
N LEU A 2 -0.12 22.53 3.72
CA LEU A 2 0.39 23.47 2.71
C LEU A 2 -0.63 23.72 1.59
N GLY A 3 -1.39 22.70 1.18
CA GLY A 3 -2.36 22.75 0.07
C GLY A 3 -3.61 23.60 0.32
N GLN A 4 -3.83 24.07 1.56
CA GLN A 4 -4.92 24.99 1.89
C GLN A 4 -4.42 26.38 2.32
N ASN A 5 -3.15 26.70 2.09
CA ASN A 5 -2.62 28.02 2.38
C ASN A 5 -3.15 29.04 1.35
N GLU A 6 -4.07 29.91 1.77
CA GLU A 6 -4.67 30.92 0.91
C GLU A 6 -3.66 31.89 0.32
N MET A 7 -2.71 32.38 1.12
CA MET A 7 -1.70 33.33 0.64
C MET A 7 -0.86 32.72 -0.49
N LEU A 8 -0.46 31.46 -0.31
CA LEU A 8 0.32 30.74 -1.31
C LEU A 8 -0.50 30.47 -2.57
N TYR A 9 -1.77 30.07 -2.41
CA TYR A 9 -2.69 29.92 -3.54
C TYR A 9 -2.85 31.23 -4.33
N GLN A 10 -3.07 32.36 -3.64
CA GLN A 10 -3.19 33.66 -4.30
C GLN A 10 -1.92 34.06 -5.04
N ALA A 11 -0.73 33.73 -4.51
CA ALA A 11 0.53 33.98 -5.20
C ALA A 11 0.64 33.19 -6.51
N TYR A 12 0.34 31.88 -6.48
CA TYR A 12 0.33 31.05 -7.70
C TYR A 12 -0.74 31.50 -8.70
N LYS A 13 -1.94 31.84 -8.21
CA LYS A 13 -3.05 32.34 -9.03
C LYS A 13 -2.71 33.67 -9.71
N ALA A 14 -2.08 34.59 -8.99
CA ALA A 14 -1.64 35.88 -9.54
C ALA A 14 -0.61 35.71 -10.66
N ILE A 15 0.30 34.73 -10.54
CA ILE A 15 1.22 34.39 -11.63
C ILE A 15 0.43 33.83 -12.82
N ALA A 16 -0.45 32.84 -12.58
CA ALA A 16 -1.22 32.17 -13.62
C ALA A 16 -2.14 33.12 -14.42
N GLU A 17 -2.74 34.10 -13.75
CA GLU A 17 -3.66 35.08 -14.35
C GLU A 17 -2.94 36.35 -14.86
N GLY A 18 -1.66 36.51 -14.53
CA GLY A 18 -0.87 37.70 -14.83
C GLY A 18 -0.17 37.67 -16.19
N ALA A 19 0.33 38.83 -16.61
CA ALA A 19 1.07 38.97 -17.87
C ALA A 19 2.39 38.18 -17.89
N GLU A 20 2.99 37.92 -16.72
CA GLU A 20 4.24 37.16 -16.61
C GLU A 20 4.08 35.70 -17.02
N TYR A 21 2.89 35.10 -16.86
CA TYR A 21 2.62 33.73 -17.32
C TYR A 21 2.95 33.55 -18.79
N GLN A 22 2.65 34.54 -19.63
CA GLN A 22 2.89 34.45 -21.07
C GLN A 22 4.38 34.36 -21.42
N LYS A 23 5.25 34.87 -20.55
CA LYS A 23 6.71 34.84 -20.72
C LYS A 23 7.36 33.55 -20.21
N LEU A 24 6.62 32.73 -19.46
CA LEU A 24 7.12 31.46 -18.94
C LEU A 24 7.25 30.42 -20.06
N ASP A 25 8.26 29.57 -19.91
CA ASP A 25 8.41 28.39 -20.75
C ASP A 25 7.36 27.31 -20.42
N THR A 26 7.31 26.25 -21.21
CA THR A 26 6.34 25.17 -21.05
C THR A 26 6.44 24.45 -19.70
N ALA A 27 7.65 24.23 -19.19
CA ALA A 27 7.85 23.52 -17.92
C ALA A 27 7.40 24.39 -16.74
N GLN A 28 7.75 25.68 -16.77
CA GLN A 28 7.34 26.66 -15.78
C GLN A 28 5.82 26.83 -15.74
N LYS A 29 5.17 26.99 -16.90
CA LYS A 29 3.71 27.03 -17.01
C LYS A 29 3.08 25.79 -16.37
N LYS A 30 3.62 24.61 -16.67
CA LYS A 30 3.11 23.35 -16.13
C LYS A 30 3.21 23.27 -14.60
N VAL A 31 4.28 23.78 -14.00
CA VAL A 31 4.42 23.87 -12.54
C VAL A 31 3.35 24.78 -11.94
N ILE A 32 3.14 25.96 -12.51
CA ILE A 32 2.12 26.91 -12.04
C ILE A 32 0.72 26.31 -12.17
N ASP A 33 0.39 25.75 -13.33
CA ASP A 33 -0.93 25.17 -13.59
C ASP A 33 -1.24 24.00 -12.66
N ASN A 34 -0.26 23.11 -12.45
CA ASN A 34 -0.42 21.99 -11.52
C ASN A 34 -0.57 22.49 -10.08
N ALA A 35 0.23 23.47 -9.65
CA ALA A 35 0.11 24.03 -8.30
C ALA A 35 -1.29 24.63 -8.08
N VAL A 36 -1.77 25.50 -8.98
CA VAL A 36 -3.12 26.09 -8.90
C VAL A 36 -4.20 25.01 -8.86
N ARG A 37 -4.10 23.97 -9.72
CA ARG A 37 -5.02 22.82 -9.71
C ARG A 37 -4.99 22.09 -8.36
N ASP A 38 -3.81 21.78 -7.85
CA ASP A 38 -3.65 20.97 -6.63
C ASP A 38 -4.13 21.73 -5.38
N PHE A 39 -3.97 23.06 -5.34
CA PHE A 39 -4.60 23.94 -4.34
C PHE A 39 -6.14 23.86 -4.39
N ARG A 40 -6.73 23.93 -5.60
CA ARG A 40 -8.18 23.81 -5.77
C ARG A 40 -8.68 22.42 -5.35
N LEU A 41 -7.96 21.35 -5.73
CA LEU A 41 -8.29 19.98 -5.33
C LEU A 41 -8.13 19.74 -3.83
N SER A 42 -7.31 20.55 -3.15
CA SER A 42 -7.20 20.57 -1.68
C SER A 42 -8.31 21.38 -1.00
N GLY A 43 -9.25 21.94 -1.77
CA GLY A 43 -10.41 22.67 -1.24
C GLY A 43 -10.10 24.10 -0.80
N VAL A 44 -9.03 24.75 -1.27
CA VAL A 44 -8.68 26.11 -0.83
C VAL A 44 -9.76 27.16 -1.14
N GLU A 45 -10.60 26.92 -2.15
CA GLU A 45 -11.68 27.82 -2.58
C GLU A 45 -13.03 27.51 -1.90
N LEU A 46 -13.10 26.45 -1.07
CA LEU A 46 -14.29 26.13 -0.29
C LEU A 46 -14.52 27.20 0.81
N ASP A 47 -15.76 27.36 1.25
CA ASP A 47 -16.04 28.20 2.41
C ASP A 47 -15.47 27.60 3.71
N GLN A 48 -15.42 28.38 4.79
CA GLN A 48 -14.79 27.94 6.03
C GLN A 48 -15.39 26.64 6.58
N GLN A 49 -16.72 26.49 6.54
CA GLN A 49 -17.40 25.31 7.06
C GLN A 49 -17.07 24.07 6.22
N GLN A 50 -17.10 24.21 4.90
CA GLN A 50 -16.74 23.15 3.96
C GLN A 50 -15.26 22.76 4.06
N ARG A 51 -14.37 23.73 4.30
CA ARG A 51 -12.93 23.48 4.49
C ARG A 51 -12.63 22.69 5.75
N ASP A 52 -13.30 23.02 6.84
CA ASP A 52 -13.15 22.30 8.10
C ASP A 52 -13.63 20.85 7.97
N GLU A 53 -14.75 20.62 7.27
CA GLU A 53 -15.22 19.27 6.97
C GLU A 53 -14.27 18.53 6.03
N PHE A 54 -13.80 19.16 4.96
CA PHE A 54 -12.83 18.57 4.03
C PHE A 54 -11.54 18.14 4.75
N LYS A 55 -11.04 18.99 5.67
CA LYS A 55 -9.83 18.69 6.45
C LYS A 55 -10.06 17.48 7.36
N LYS A 56 -11.22 17.39 8.02
CA LYS A 56 -11.59 16.25 8.85
C LYS A 56 -11.69 14.96 8.01
N LEU A 57 -12.35 15.01 6.86
CA LEU A 57 -12.45 13.87 5.94
C LEU A 57 -11.07 13.43 5.42
N SER A 58 -10.21 14.38 5.07
CA SER A 58 -8.84 14.10 4.59
C SER A 58 -7.97 13.45 5.67
N GLN A 59 -8.10 13.90 6.92
CA GLN A 59 -7.42 13.27 8.04
C GLN A 59 -7.92 11.84 8.26
N GLN A 60 -9.23 11.64 8.29
CA GLN A 60 -9.83 10.30 8.42
C GLN A 60 -9.40 9.38 7.27
N MET A 61 -9.37 9.88 6.04
CA MET A 61 -8.88 9.14 4.88
C MET A 61 -7.43 8.67 5.05
N THR A 62 -6.56 9.56 5.54
CA THR A 62 -5.15 9.26 5.80
C THR A 62 -5.02 8.18 6.86
N GLU A 63 -5.75 8.31 7.96
CA GLU A 63 -5.77 7.33 9.06
C GLU A 63 -6.27 5.96 8.58
N ARG A 64 -7.35 5.91 7.79
CA ARG A 64 -7.88 4.65 7.25
C ARG A 64 -6.97 3.99 6.23
N THR A 65 -6.33 4.78 5.37
CA THR A 65 -5.36 4.27 4.40
C THR A 65 -4.14 3.68 5.10
N ALA A 66 -3.60 4.38 6.10
CA ALA A 66 -2.50 3.85 6.92
C ALA A 66 -2.90 2.54 7.62
N LYS A 67 -4.11 2.49 8.21
CA LYS A 67 -4.61 1.28 8.86
C LYS A 67 -4.73 0.09 7.88
N PHE A 68 -5.18 0.35 6.66
CA PHE A 68 -5.26 -0.68 5.62
C PHE A 68 -3.88 -1.29 5.32
N GLU A 69 -2.86 -0.44 5.15
CA GLU A 69 -1.48 -0.86 4.87
C GLU A 69 -0.85 -1.61 6.04
N GLU A 70 -1.03 -1.11 7.27
CA GLU A 70 -0.56 -1.78 8.50
C GLU A 70 -1.16 -3.18 8.65
N ASN A 71 -2.47 -3.32 8.48
CA ASN A 71 -3.15 -4.61 8.53
C ASN A 71 -2.62 -5.59 7.49
N LEU A 72 -2.34 -5.11 6.26
CA LEU A 72 -1.79 -5.94 5.19
C LEU A 72 -0.35 -6.39 5.50
N LEU A 73 0.46 -5.51 6.07
CA LEU A 73 1.83 -5.81 6.48
C LEU A 73 1.83 -6.86 7.61
N ASP A 74 1.03 -6.64 8.65
CA ASP A 74 0.89 -7.58 9.75
C ASP A 74 0.42 -8.95 9.28
N ALA A 75 -0.61 -9.00 8.41
CA ALA A 75 -1.09 -10.25 7.85
C ALA A 75 -0.04 -10.98 6.99
N THR A 76 0.81 -10.23 6.29
CA THR A 76 1.93 -10.78 5.49
C THR A 76 2.98 -11.41 6.40
N HIS A 77 3.40 -10.71 7.46
CA HIS A 77 4.44 -11.17 8.38
C HIS A 77 3.99 -12.29 9.33
N ALA A 78 2.69 -12.34 9.65
CA ALA A 78 2.15 -13.31 10.59
C ALA A 78 2.11 -14.74 10.05
N TRP A 79 2.05 -14.90 8.72
CA TRP A 79 2.05 -16.22 8.11
C TRP A 79 3.48 -16.69 7.85
N ARG A 80 3.77 -17.90 8.31
CA ARG A 80 5.08 -18.55 8.21
C ARG A 80 4.88 -20.04 7.97
N LYS A 81 5.67 -20.62 7.08
CA LYS A 81 5.71 -22.07 6.84
C LYS A 81 7.13 -22.58 6.93
N LEU A 82 7.42 -23.27 8.03
CA LEU A 82 8.65 -24.04 8.18
C LEU A 82 8.48 -25.41 7.51
N ILE A 83 9.37 -25.73 6.59
CA ILE A 83 9.49 -27.04 5.96
C ILE A 83 10.76 -27.69 6.47
N THR A 84 10.67 -28.94 6.93
CA THR A 84 11.82 -29.74 7.39
C THR A 84 12.07 -30.96 6.49
N ASP A 85 11.11 -31.32 5.64
CA ASP A 85 11.24 -32.37 4.65
C ASP A 85 11.63 -31.78 3.29
N GLU A 86 12.88 -32.02 2.89
CA GLU A 86 13.46 -31.54 1.63
C GLU A 86 12.68 -32.01 0.40
N SER A 87 11.98 -33.16 0.47
CA SER A 87 11.20 -33.68 -0.65
C SER A 87 10.05 -32.74 -1.06
N LEU A 88 9.59 -31.89 -0.14
CA LEU A 88 8.53 -30.91 -0.41
C LEU A 88 9.03 -29.67 -1.19
N LEU A 89 10.35 -29.53 -1.38
CA LEU A 89 10.98 -28.40 -2.08
C LEU A 89 11.21 -28.65 -3.57
N SER A 90 10.81 -29.81 -4.07
CA SER A 90 11.02 -30.20 -5.47
C SER A 90 10.48 -29.14 -6.45
N GLY A 91 11.23 -28.92 -7.52
CA GLY A 91 10.96 -27.91 -8.55
C GLY A 91 11.44 -26.49 -8.22
N LEU A 92 11.66 -26.15 -6.94
CA LEU A 92 12.10 -24.81 -6.56
C LEU A 92 13.51 -24.48 -7.07
N PRO A 93 13.76 -23.23 -7.50
CA PRO A 93 15.11 -22.78 -7.83
C PRO A 93 16.04 -22.88 -6.60
N PRO A 94 17.33 -23.24 -6.78
CA PRO A 94 18.28 -23.31 -5.67
C PRO A 94 18.37 -22.01 -4.87
N SER A 95 18.29 -20.84 -5.54
CA SER A 95 18.31 -19.55 -4.87
C SER A 95 17.11 -19.31 -3.94
N THR A 96 15.95 -19.87 -4.25
CA THR A 96 14.76 -19.81 -3.38
C THR A 96 14.95 -20.69 -2.16
N ILE A 97 15.50 -21.89 -2.34
CA ILE A 97 15.79 -22.82 -1.25
C ILE A 97 16.83 -22.21 -0.30
N GLU A 98 17.93 -21.66 -0.83
CA GLU A 98 18.96 -20.98 -0.03
C GLU A 98 18.38 -19.77 0.74
N MET A 99 17.50 -18.98 0.12
CA MET A 99 16.85 -17.85 0.79
C MET A 99 15.96 -18.31 1.96
N ALA A 100 15.16 -19.36 1.76
CA ALA A 100 14.30 -19.91 2.79
C ALA A 100 15.11 -20.52 3.95
N GLU A 101 16.23 -21.18 3.66
CA GLU A 101 17.15 -21.71 4.67
C GLU A 101 17.80 -20.58 5.48
N GLN A 102 18.27 -19.52 4.81
CA GLN A 102 18.81 -18.35 5.49
C GLN A 102 17.78 -17.66 6.38
N MET A 103 16.52 -17.61 5.94
CA MET A 103 15.42 -17.06 6.74
C MET A 103 15.18 -17.90 8.00
N ALA A 104 15.09 -19.23 7.87
CA ALA A 104 14.94 -20.14 9.01
C ALA A 104 16.07 -19.93 10.03
N LYS A 105 17.33 -19.89 9.56
CA LYS A 105 18.51 -19.64 10.41
C LYS A 105 18.45 -18.30 11.14
N ARG A 106 17.97 -17.24 10.50
CA ARG A 106 17.82 -15.91 11.14
C ARG A 106 16.80 -15.94 12.26
N GLU A 107 15.74 -16.73 12.08
CA GLU A 107 14.66 -16.92 13.06
C GLU A 107 14.97 -18.00 14.11
N GLY A 108 16.16 -18.62 14.06
CA GLY A 108 16.58 -19.67 14.99
C GLY A 108 15.89 -21.02 14.76
N GLU A 109 15.36 -21.26 13.55
CA GLU A 109 14.69 -22.49 13.14
C GLU A 109 15.59 -23.34 12.23
N GLU A 110 15.45 -24.67 12.33
CA GLU A 110 16.12 -25.62 11.42
C GLU A 110 15.16 -26.02 10.29
N GLY A 111 15.60 -25.86 9.04
CA GLY A 111 14.80 -26.17 7.84
C GLY A 111 14.74 -24.99 6.87
N TRP A 112 13.63 -24.88 6.15
CA TRP A 112 13.36 -23.85 5.15
C TRP A 112 12.11 -23.08 5.50
N LEU A 113 12.25 -21.78 5.72
CA LEU A 113 11.16 -20.92 6.16
C LEU A 113 10.65 -20.05 5.01
N PHE A 114 9.39 -20.25 4.66
CA PHE A 114 8.67 -19.47 3.65
C PHE A 114 7.73 -18.46 4.30
N THR A 115 7.60 -17.30 3.66
CA THR A 115 6.71 -16.20 4.06
C THR A 115 5.82 -15.78 2.88
N LEU A 116 4.91 -14.84 3.12
CA LEU A 116 4.08 -14.26 2.06
C LEU A 116 4.76 -13.06 1.35
N ASP A 117 6.01 -12.75 1.69
CA ASP A 117 6.77 -11.73 0.97
C ASP A 117 6.96 -12.16 -0.47
N PHE A 118 6.83 -11.20 -1.39
CA PHE A 118 6.79 -11.50 -2.83
C PHE A 118 8.00 -12.32 -3.34
N PRO A 119 9.25 -12.08 -2.87
CA PRO A 119 10.40 -12.91 -3.25
C PRO A 119 10.34 -14.37 -2.73
N SER A 120 9.58 -14.64 -1.67
CA SER A 120 9.36 -16.00 -1.15
C SER A 120 8.15 -16.66 -1.84
N TYR A 121 7.05 -15.94 -1.97
CA TYR A 121 5.78 -16.43 -2.53
C TYR A 121 5.86 -16.78 -4.03
N MET A 122 6.40 -15.87 -4.85
CA MET A 122 6.31 -16.01 -6.31
C MET A 122 7.07 -17.22 -6.86
N PRO A 123 8.29 -17.54 -6.38
CA PRO A 123 8.97 -18.76 -6.82
C PRO A 123 8.22 -20.03 -6.46
N VAL A 124 7.54 -20.08 -5.31
CA VAL A 124 6.72 -21.23 -4.93
C VAL A 124 5.55 -21.40 -5.90
N MET A 125 4.87 -20.31 -6.26
CA MET A 125 3.78 -20.37 -7.25
C MET A 125 4.25 -20.77 -8.64
N SER A 126 5.46 -20.38 -9.01
CA SER A 126 5.97 -20.55 -10.37
C SER A 126 6.61 -21.92 -10.60
N TYR A 127 7.27 -22.47 -9.58
CA TYR A 127 8.21 -23.57 -9.77
C TYR A 127 8.02 -24.77 -8.84
N ALA A 128 7.40 -24.62 -7.66
CA ALA A 128 7.27 -25.76 -6.75
C ALA A 128 6.41 -26.85 -7.39
N ASP A 129 6.87 -28.10 -7.38
CA ASP A 129 6.11 -29.24 -7.90
C ASP A 129 4.99 -29.66 -6.94
N ASN A 130 5.21 -29.46 -5.63
CA ASN A 130 4.27 -29.79 -4.57
C ASN A 130 2.99 -28.93 -4.66
N ARG A 131 1.86 -29.56 -5.00
CA ARG A 131 0.58 -28.88 -5.22
C ARG A 131 0.00 -28.35 -3.92
N GLU A 132 0.11 -29.11 -2.85
CA GLU A 132 -0.40 -28.80 -1.52
C GLU A 132 0.30 -27.56 -0.95
N LEU A 133 1.62 -27.45 -1.13
CA LEU A 133 2.39 -26.26 -0.77
C LEU A 133 1.91 -25.04 -1.57
N ARG A 134 1.68 -25.21 -2.88
CA ARG A 134 1.16 -24.12 -3.71
C ARG A 134 -0.23 -23.67 -3.26
N GLU A 135 -1.12 -24.61 -2.97
CA GLU A 135 -2.48 -24.33 -2.50
C GLU A 135 -2.50 -23.59 -1.16
N GLU A 136 -1.68 -24.05 -0.21
CA GLU A 136 -1.58 -23.44 1.11
C GLU A 136 -1.08 -21.98 1.02
N MET A 137 0.01 -21.75 0.28
CA MET A 137 0.56 -20.41 0.09
C MET A 137 -0.36 -19.50 -0.72
N TYR A 138 -0.99 -20.02 -1.79
CA TYR A 138 -1.97 -19.27 -2.57
C TYR A 138 -3.13 -18.80 -1.68
N THR A 139 -3.70 -19.71 -0.91
CA THR A 139 -4.83 -19.40 -0.01
C THR A 139 -4.42 -18.32 0.98
N ALA A 140 -3.29 -18.51 1.67
CA ALA A 140 -2.79 -17.53 2.62
C ALA A 140 -2.51 -16.15 1.99
N PHE A 141 -1.97 -16.11 0.76
CA PHE A 141 -1.68 -14.86 0.05
C PHE A 141 -2.93 -14.16 -0.46
N ALA A 142 -3.89 -14.91 -1.01
CA ALA A 142 -5.12 -14.38 -1.59
C ALA A 142 -6.09 -13.86 -0.52
N THR A 143 -6.02 -14.39 0.71
CA THR A 143 -6.89 -14.01 1.82
C THR A 143 -6.20 -13.13 2.87
N LYS A 144 -5.07 -12.49 2.54
CA LYS A 144 -4.40 -11.57 3.46
C LYS A 144 -5.33 -10.46 3.91
N ALA A 145 -5.29 -10.14 5.20
CA ALA A 145 -6.07 -9.05 5.79
C ALA A 145 -7.57 -9.12 5.45
N SER A 146 -8.13 -10.33 5.48
CA SER A 146 -9.56 -10.59 5.21
C SER A 146 -10.22 -11.39 6.34
N ASP A 147 -11.51 -11.60 6.21
CA ASP A 147 -12.32 -12.51 7.01
C ASP A 147 -12.06 -14.00 6.69
N GLN A 148 -11.15 -14.31 5.76
CA GLN A 148 -10.85 -15.66 5.30
C GLN A 148 -9.38 -16.09 5.53
N GLY A 149 -9.16 -17.39 5.52
CA GLY A 149 -7.84 -18.02 5.56
C GLY A 149 -7.21 -18.12 6.97
N PRO A 150 -5.89 -18.31 7.06
CA PRO A 150 -5.23 -18.73 8.30
C PRO A 150 -5.27 -17.69 9.44
N ASN A 151 -5.49 -16.41 9.09
CA ASN A 151 -5.56 -15.28 10.03
C ASN A 151 -6.91 -14.54 9.95
N ALA A 152 -7.97 -15.25 9.54
CA ALA A 152 -9.31 -14.73 9.34
C ALA A 152 -9.76 -13.79 10.48
N GLY A 153 -10.23 -12.59 10.12
CA GLY A 153 -10.83 -11.63 11.06
C GLY A 153 -9.85 -10.87 11.96
N LYS A 154 -8.56 -11.24 12.00
CA LYS A 154 -7.58 -10.58 12.89
C LYS A 154 -7.14 -9.20 12.38
N TRP A 155 -6.95 -9.08 11.07
CA TRP A 155 -6.53 -7.85 10.38
C TRP A 155 -7.46 -7.56 9.19
N ASP A 156 -8.74 -7.91 9.32
CA ASP A 156 -9.71 -7.77 8.25
C ASP A 156 -9.86 -6.30 7.82
N ASN A 157 -9.62 -6.05 6.53
CA ASN A 157 -9.71 -4.74 5.90
C ASN A 157 -11.09 -4.47 5.27
N THR A 158 -12.06 -5.38 5.35
CA THR A 158 -13.39 -5.20 4.74
C THR A 158 -14.04 -3.89 5.17
N GLU A 159 -14.18 -3.66 6.48
CA GLU A 159 -14.77 -2.42 7.00
C GLU A 159 -13.88 -1.19 6.75
N VAL A 160 -12.55 -1.35 6.77
CA VAL A 160 -11.61 -0.27 6.46
C VAL A 160 -11.78 0.20 5.01
N MET A 161 -11.96 -0.72 4.06
CA MET A 161 -12.24 -0.39 2.67
C MET A 161 -13.58 0.32 2.50
N LEU A 162 -14.62 -0.11 3.22
CA LEU A 162 -15.93 0.56 3.20
C LEU A 162 -15.83 1.99 3.75
N ASP A 163 -15.12 2.19 4.86
CA ASP A 163 -14.83 3.52 5.40
C ASP A 163 -14.11 4.41 4.39
N ILE A 164 -13.07 3.88 3.71
CA ILE A 164 -12.35 4.61 2.65
C ILE A 164 -13.29 4.99 1.51
N LEU A 165 -14.17 4.10 1.05
CA LEU A 165 -15.12 4.41 -0.02
C LEU A 165 -16.11 5.49 0.41
N ASN A 166 -16.66 5.39 1.62
CA ASN A 166 -17.58 6.39 2.17
C ASN A 166 -16.93 7.76 2.33
N LEU A 167 -15.65 7.82 2.69
CA LEU A 167 -14.92 9.09 2.81
C LEU A 167 -14.55 9.71 1.44
N ARG A 168 -14.61 8.95 0.34
CA ARG A 168 -14.34 9.44 -1.03
C ARG A 168 -15.57 10.02 -1.74
N HIS A 169 -16.77 9.69 -1.29
CA HIS A 169 -18.04 9.98 -1.97
C HIS A 169 -18.92 10.94 -1.17
#